data_AF-X1N534-F1
#
_entry.id   AF-X1N534-F1
#
_cell.length_a   1.000
_cell.length_b   1.000
_cell.length_c   1.000
_cell.angle_alpha   90.00
_cell.angle_beta   90.00
_cell.angle_gamma   90.00
#
_symmetry.space_group_name_H-M   'P 1'
#
loop_
_entity.id
_entity.type
_entity.pdbx_description
1 polymer ?
#
loop_
_entity_poly.entity_id
_entity_poly.type
_entity_poly.pdbx_seq_one_letter_code
_entity_poly.pdbx_strand_id
1 'polypeptide(L)'
;DCGDIPVVEHNGDFYSCDHFVDVGHRLGNITKTPLVELLESPAQRAFGKTKWETLPSYCQECGVRPMCNGECPKNRFLMTPGGEPGLNYLCAGYKRFFTHCQPFVSEVAALWSRQNPEGVR
;
A
#
# COMPACT_ATOMS: atom_id res chain seq x y z
N ASP A 1 -3.06 2.78 4.68
CA ASP A 1 -3.68 1.45 4.67
C ASP A 1 -3.55 0.86 3.26
N CYS A 2 -3.93 -0.40 3.03
CA CYS A 2 -4.18 -0.98 1.70
C CYS A 2 -5.43 -1.88 1.63
N GLY A 3 -6.33 -1.84 2.62
CA GLY A 3 -7.54 -2.66 2.70
C GLY A 3 -8.76 -2.11 1.95
N ASP A 4 -8.63 -1.00 1.21
CA ASP A 4 -9.79 -0.31 0.64
C ASP A 4 -10.18 -0.78 -0.77
N ILE A 5 -9.39 -1.68 -1.38
CA ILE A 5 -9.57 -2.15 -2.77
C ILE A 5 -9.66 -3.68 -2.80
N PRO A 6 -10.79 -4.27 -2.35
CA PRO A 6 -11.01 -5.71 -2.42
C PRO A 6 -11.35 -6.17 -3.84
N VAL A 7 -11.33 -7.49 -4.04
CA VAL A 7 -11.72 -8.14 -5.29
C VAL A 7 -12.94 -9.01 -5.09
N VAL A 8 -13.80 -9.04 -6.12
CA VAL A 8 -14.93 -9.96 -6.22
C VAL A 8 -14.72 -10.83 -7.45
N GLU A 9 -14.68 -12.14 -7.25
CA GLU A 9 -14.62 -13.12 -8.33
C GLU A 9 -15.99 -13.35 -8.97
N HIS A 10 -16.01 -13.95 -10.16
CA HIS A 10 -17.24 -14.15 -10.93
C HIS A 10 -18.32 -14.99 -10.19
N ASN A 11 -17.92 -15.81 -9.23
CA ASN A 11 -18.80 -16.63 -8.38
C ASN A 11 -19.32 -15.88 -7.14
N GLY A 12 -18.96 -14.60 -6.99
CA GLY A 12 -19.30 -13.74 -5.87
C GLY A 12 -18.33 -13.83 -4.68
N ASP A 13 -17.29 -14.67 -4.73
CA ASP A 13 -16.31 -14.75 -3.64
C ASP A 13 -15.56 -13.42 -3.50
N PHE A 14 -15.42 -12.97 -2.26
CA PHE A 14 -14.88 -11.65 -1.92
C PHE A 14 -13.53 -11.83 -1.22
N TYR A 15 -12.49 -11.19 -1.75
CA TYR A 15 -11.11 -11.29 -1.30
C TYR A 15 -10.54 -9.92 -0.92
N SER A 16 -9.54 -9.92 -0.03
CA SER A 16 -8.97 -8.69 0.50
C SER A 16 -8.33 -7.76 -0.55
N CYS A 17 -7.77 -8.31 -1.63
CA CYS A 17 -7.07 -7.59 -2.70
C CYS A 17 -6.80 -8.55 -3.88
N ASP A 18 -6.67 -8.02 -5.10
CA ASP A 18 -6.31 -8.78 -6.33
C ASP A 18 -4.96 -9.51 -6.23
N HIS A 19 -4.06 -9.02 -5.39
CA HIS A 19 -2.79 -9.68 -5.11
C HIS A 19 -2.91 -10.88 -4.15
N PHE A 20 -4.03 -11.04 -3.46
CA PHE A 20 -4.26 -12.03 -2.41
C PHE A 20 -5.58 -12.78 -2.63
N VAL A 21 -5.72 -13.41 -3.81
CA VAL A 21 -6.87 -14.25 -4.17
C VAL A 21 -6.56 -15.70 -3.82
N ASP A 22 -6.54 -15.99 -2.51
CA ASP A 22 -6.32 -17.31 -1.95
C ASP A 22 -7.25 -17.57 -0.75
N VAL A 23 -7.28 -18.82 -0.29
CA VAL A 23 -8.19 -19.25 0.79
C VAL A 23 -7.96 -18.48 2.09
N GLY A 24 -6.73 -18.06 2.39
CA GLY A 24 -6.39 -17.31 3.60
C GLY A 24 -6.90 -15.86 3.60
N HIS A 25 -7.23 -15.33 2.43
CA HIS A 25 -7.66 -13.95 2.23
C HIS A 25 -9.09 -13.82 1.69
N ARG A 26 -9.83 -14.95 1.62
CA ARG A 26 -11.26 -14.94 1.29
C ARG A 26 -12.09 -14.51 2.50
N LEU A 27 -12.78 -13.39 2.38
CA LEU A 27 -13.61 -12.82 3.44
C LEU A 27 -15.04 -13.36 3.47
N GLY A 28 -15.52 -13.85 2.32
CA GLY A 28 -16.89 -14.38 2.20
C GLY A 28 -17.37 -14.40 0.77
N ASN A 29 -18.67 -14.25 0.59
CA ASN A 29 -19.30 -14.17 -0.73
C ASN A 29 -20.35 -13.05 -0.72
N ILE A 30 -20.26 -12.13 -1.69
CA ILE A 30 -21.07 -10.91 -1.75
C ILE A 30 -22.57 -11.18 -1.94
N THR A 31 -22.95 -12.35 -2.46
CA THR A 31 -24.37 -12.71 -2.61
C THR A 31 -24.99 -13.21 -1.29
N LYS A 32 -24.18 -13.42 -0.25
CA LYS A 32 -24.59 -14.00 1.04
C LYS A 32 -24.37 -13.03 2.20
N THR A 33 -23.38 -12.16 2.11
CA THR A 33 -22.98 -11.24 3.17
C THR A 33 -23.08 -9.80 2.67
N PRO A 34 -23.75 -8.89 3.41
CA PRO A 34 -23.79 -7.47 3.05
C PRO A 34 -22.39 -6.90 2.84
N LEU A 35 -22.22 -6.09 1.79
CA LEU A 35 -20.90 -5.53 1.42
C LEU A 35 -20.22 -4.80 2.59
N VAL A 36 -20.98 -4.03 3.37
CA VAL A 36 -20.43 -3.30 4.53
C VAL A 36 -19.83 -4.24 5.57
N GLU A 37 -20.39 -5.43 5.77
CA GLU A 37 -19.84 -6.40 6.73
C GLU A 37 -18.54 -7.02 6.21
N LEU A 38 -18.40 -7.20 4.89
CA LEU A 38 -17.16 -7.68 4.28
C LEU A 38 -16.05 -6.61 4.38
N LEU A 39 -16.38 -5.36 4.01
CA LEU A 39 -15.45 -4.22 4.04
C LEU A 39 -14.99 -3.89 5.46
N GLU A 40 -15.91 -3.90 6.42
CA GLU A 40 -15.62 -3.54 7.82
C GLU A 40 -15.23 -4.75 8.68
N SER A 41 -15.06 -5.92 8.06
CA SER A 41 -14.68 -7.14 8.78
C SER A 41 -13.35 -6.95 9.52
N PRO A 42 -13.18 -7.55 10.71
CA PRO A 42 -11.91 -7.50 11.44
C PRO A 42 -10.73 -8.01 10.59
N ALA A 43 -10.96 -9.04 9.77
CA ALA A 43 -9.95 -9.59 8.87
C ALA A 43 -9.52 -8.58 7.79
N GLN A 44 -10.46 -7.87 7.15
CA GLN A 44 -10.11 -6.87 6.14
C GLN A 44 -9.36 -5.68 6.73
N ARG A 45 -9.82 -5.19 7.89
CA ARG A 45 -9.13 -4.12 8.61
C ARG A 45 -7.72 -4.53 9.06
N ALA A 46 -7.53 -5.77 9.51
CA ALA A 46 -6.21 -6.30 9.87
C ALA A 46 -5.29 -6.44 8.66
N PHE A 47 -5.81 -6.96 7.54
CA PHE A 47 -5.07 -7.03 6.27
C PHE A 47 -4.57 -5.65 5.84
N GLY A 48 -5.45 -4.65 5.88
CA GLY A 48 -5.13 -3.28 5.51
C GLY A 48 -4.03 -2.62 6.36
N LYS A 49 -4.11 -2.80 7.68
CA LYS A 49 -3.12 -2.28 8.64
C LYS A 49 -1.75 -2.94 8.52
N THR A 50 -1.72 -4.21 8.09
CA THR A 50 -0.47 -5.00 7.94
C THR A 50 0.58 -4.25 7.13
N LYS A 51 0.18 -3.48 6.10
CA LYS A 51 1.12 -2.68 5.28
C LYS A 51 1.97 -1.72 6.10
N TRP A 52 1.40 -1.09 7.11
CA TRP A 52 2.10 -0.14 7.98
C TRP A 52 2.75 -0.83 9.16
N GLU A 53 2.05 -1.78 9.79
CA GLU A 53 2.51 -2.47 11.01
C GLU A 53 3.75 -3.35 10.75
N THR A 54 3.90 -3.90 9.54
CA THR A 54 5.04 -4.75 9.15
C THR A 54 6.16 -3.99 8.44
N LEU A 55 6.12 -2.66 8.42
CA LEU A 55 7.13 -1.86 7.74
C LEU A 55 8.44 -1.87 8.55
N PRO A 56 9.57 -2.33 8.00
CA PRO A 56 10.83 -2.43 8.75
C PRO A 56 11.39 -1.05 9.11
N SER A 57 12.22 -0.98 10.15
CA SER A 57 12.83 0.26 10.67
C SER A 57 13.59 1.00 9.56
N TYR A 58 14.30 0.24 8.70
CA TYR A 58 15.01 0.76 7.52
C TYR A 58 14.11 1.58 6.58
N CYS A 59 12.84 1.19 6.45
CA CYS A 59 11.85 1.89 5.63
C CYS A 59 11.20 3.04 6.41
N GLN A 60 11.00 2.91 7.73
CA GLN A 60 10.43 3.96 8.58
C GLN A 60 11.32 5.21 8.62
N GLU A 61 12.64 5.02 8.63
CA GLU A 61 13.64 6.09 8.64
C GLU A 61 14.03 6.58 7.24
N CYS A 62 13.46 5.99 6.19
CA CYS A 62 13.87 6.27 4.82
C CYS A 62 13.32 7.63 4.32
N GLY A 63 14.21 8.50 3.81
CA GLY A 63 13.83 9.81 3.26
C GLY A 63 12.85 9.77 2.08
N VAL A 64 12.78 8.67 1.32
CA VAL A 64 11.81 8.51 0.21
C VAL A 64 10.51 7.80 0.62
N ARG A 65 10.36 7.45 1.91
CA ARG A 65 9.15 6.79 2.45
C ARG A 65 7.86 7.54 2.10
N PRO A 66 7.77 8.88 2.16
CA PRO A 66 6.52 9.57 1.81
C PRO A 66 6.02 9.28 0.38
N MET A 67 6.93 8.97 -0.54
CA MET A 67 6.60 8.66 -1.94
C MET A 67 6.36 7.15 -2.14
N CYS A 68 7.13 6.26 -1.52
CA CYS A 68 7.00 4.82 -1.78
C CYS A 68 6.12 4.07 -0.78
N ASN A 69 6.01 4.54 0.47
CA ASN A 69 5.26 3.93 1.57
C ASN A 69 5.54 2.42 1.79
N GLY A 70 6.77 1.98 1.49
CA GLY A 70 7.19 0.58 1.57
C GLY A 70 6.58 -0.34 0.50
N GLU A 71 5.80 0.19 -0.44
CA GLU A 71 5.11 -0.54 -1.51
C GLU A 71 4.18 -1.66 -0.97
N CYS A 72 3.58 -2.48 -1.84
CA CYS A 72 2.75 -3.62 -1.52
C CYS A 72 3.47 -4.67 -0.66
N PRO A 73 2.85 -5.17 0.43
CA PRO A 73 3.40 -6.27 1.23
C PRO A 73 3.76 -7.53 0.46
N LYS A 74 3.04 -7.84 -0.63
CA LYS A 74 3.33 -9.01 -1.49
C LYS A 74 4.76 -9.00 -2.06
N ASN A 75 5.33 -7.82 -2.26
CA ASN A 75 6.66 -7.65 -2.86
C ASN A 75 7.76 -7.48 -1.79
N ARG A 76 7.46 -7.67 -0.50
CA ARG A 76 8.36 -7.44 0.64
C ARG A 76 9.05 -8.71 1.14
N PHE A 77 9.79 -9.36 0.25
CA PHE A 77 10.43 -10.65 0.53
C PHE A 77 11.97 -10.56 0.66
N LEU A 78 12.56 -9.37 0.65
CA LEU A 78 13.98 -9.17 0.91
C LEU A 78 14.25 -8.86 2.38
N MET A 79 15.51 -9.02 2.77
CA MET A 79 16.04 -8.55 4.05
C MET A 79 16.57 -7.11 3.90
N THR A 80 16.41 -6.31 4.95
CA THR A 80 17.09 -5.02 5.07
C THR A 80 18.60 -5.21 5.26
N PRO A 81 19.42 -4.18 5.03
CA PRO A 81 20.84 -4.24 5.35
C PRO A 81 21.13 -4.56 6.83
N GLY A 82 20.20 -4.26 7.73
CA GLY A 82 20.29 -4.60 9.16
C GLY A 82 19.77 -6.00 9.52
N GLY A 83 19.31 -6.79 8.54
CA GLY A 83 18.82 -8.16 8.74
C GLY A 83 17.33 -8.27 9.09
N GLU A 84 16.59 -7.17 9.17
CA GLU A 84 15.12 -7.22 9.34
C GLU A 84 14.45 -7.72 8.05
N PRO A 85 13.42 -8.59 8.11
CA PRO A 85 12.63 -8.96 6.94
C PRO A 85 11.70 -7.81 6.50
N GLY A 86 11.05 -7.98 5.35
CA GLY A 86 10.00 -7.07 4.89
C GLY A 86 10.48 -5.92 4.00
N LEU A 87 11.68 -6.03 3.42
CA LEU A 87 12.16 -5.07 2.43
C LEU A 87 11.54 -5.36 1.06
N ASN A 88 11.03 -4.33 0.40
CA ASN A 88 10.53 -4.42 -0.97
C ASN A 88 11.65 -4.79 -1.95
N TYR A 89 11.36 -5.71 -2.89
CA TYR A 89 12.30 -6.17 -3.91
C TYR A 89 12.94 -5.04 -4.74
N LEU A 90 12.17 -3.98 -5.04
CA LEU A 90 12.62 -2.83 -5.83
C LEU A 90 13.13 -1.67 -4.97
N CYS A 91 13.38 -1.88 -3.66
CA CYS A 91 13.75 -0.79 -2.74
C CYS A 91 14.94 0.05 -3.26
N ALA A 92 16.01 -0.59 -3.74
CA ALA A 92 17.18 0.12 -4.27
C ALA A 92 16.84 0.99 -5.48
N GLY A 93 16.00 0.47 -6.39
CA GLY A 93 15.50 1.20 -7.56
C GLY A 93 14.65 2.39 -7.17
N TYR A 94 13.68 2.20 -6.25
CA TYR A 94 12.83 3.29 -5.76
C TYR A 94 13.62 4.36 -5.02
N LYS A 95 14.61 3.98 -4.20
CA LYS A 95 15.51 4.96 -3.57
C LYS A 95 16.19 5.82 -4.62
N ARG A 96 16.79 5.22 -5.64
CA ARG A 96 17.46 5.95 -6.72
C ARG A 96 16.49 6.84 -7.50
N PHE A 97 15.33 6.31 -7.88
CA PHE A 97 14.33 7.03 -8.68
C PHE A 97 13.76 8.22 -7.90
N PHE A 98 13.25 8.00 -6.69
CA PHE A 98 12.59 9.05 -5.92
C PHE A 98 13.57 10.13 -5.45
N THR A 99 14.79 9.77 -5.06
CA THR A 99 15.82 10.79 -4.75
C THR A 99 16.16 11.64 -5.97
N HIS A 100 16.16 11.06 -7.17
CA HIS A 100 16.42 11.81 -8.40
C HIS A 100 15.26 12.73 -8.81
N CYS A 101 14.02 12.23 -8.76
CA CYS A 101 12.87 13.00 -9.26
C CYS A 101 12.29 13.99 -8.24
N GLN A 102 12.57 13.82 -6.95
CA GLN A 102 11.97 14.63 -5.88
C GLN A 102 12.11 16.14 -6.10
N PRO A 103 13.30 16.72 -6.43
CA PRO A 103 13.41 18.16 -6.66
C PRO A 103 12.50 18.66 -7.78
N PHE A 104 12.41 17.91 -8.88
CA PHE A 104 11.56 18.25 -10.02
C PHE A 104 10.07 18.21 -9.63
N VAL A 105 9.63 17.12 -8.99
CA VAL A 105 8.23 16.97 -8.58
C VAL A 105 7.83 18.04 -7.56
N SER A 106 8.73 18.41 -6.65
CA SER A 106 8.50 19.49 -5.69
C SER A 106 8.28 20.85 -6.37
N GLU A 107 9.06 21.18 -7.40
CA GLU A 107 8.87 22.42 -8.15
C GLU A 107 7.56 22.43 -8.95
N VAL A 108 7.22 21.30 -9.59
CA VAL A 108 5.94 21.15 -10.30
C VAL A 108 4.76 21.32 -9.34
N ALA A 109 4.83 20.70 -8.16
CA ALA A 109 3.80 20.84 -7.12
C ALA A 109 3.69 22.29 -6.62
N ALA A 110 4.83 22.97 -6.39
CA ALA A 110 4.83 24.36 -5.96
C ALA A 110 4.24 25.30 -7.02
N LEU A 111 4.54 25.08 -8.30
CA LEU A 111 3.94 25.82 -9.42
C LEU A 111 2.42 25.59 -9.48
N TRP A 112 1.97 24.34 -9.36
CA TRP A 112 0.56 24.00 -9.37
C TRP A 112 -0.20 24.70 -8.24
N SER A 113 0.30 24.66 -7.02
CA SER A 113 -0.33 25.32 -5.86
C SER A 113 -0.42 26.83 -6.02
N ARG A 114 0.60 27.48 -6.63
CA ARG A 114 0.55 28.92 -6.94
C ARG A 114 -0.52 29.26 -7.97
N GLN A 115 -0.74 28.39 -8.95
CA GLN A 115 -1.75 28.57 -9.99
C GLN A 115 -3.17 28.18 -9.54
N ASN A 116 -3.29 27.31 -8.54
CA ASN A 116 -4.56 26.76 -8.08
C ASN A 116 -4.72 26.90 -6.55
N PRO A 117 -4.78 28.12 -6.00
CA PRO A 117 -4.84 28.35 -4.55
C PRO A 117 -6.06 27.72 -3.86
N GLU A 118 -7.15 27.47 -4.57
CA GLU A 118 -8.35 26.81 -4.02
C GLU A 118 -8.35 25.27 -4.13
N GLY A 119 -7.42 24.71 -4.90
CA GLY A 119 -7.31 23.26 -5.17
C GLY A 119 -6.45 22.48 -4.17
N VAL A 120 -5.89 23.18 -3.17
CA VAL A 120 -5.14 22.57 -2.06
C VAL A 120 -6.08 22.45 -0.86
N ARG A 121 -7.02 21.50 -0.92
CA ARG A 121 -7.81 21.04 0.22
C ARG A 121 -7.57 19.57 0.47
#